data_AF-A0A2G9Z3Q2-F1
#
_entry.id   AF-A0A2G9Z3Q2-F1
#
_cell.length_a   1.000
_cell.length_b   1.000
_cell.length_c   1.000
_cell.angle_alpha   90.00
_cell.angle_beta   90.00
_cell.angle_gamma   90.00
#
_symmetry.space_group_name_H-M   'P 1'
#
loop_
_entity.id
_entity.type
_entity.pdbx_description
1 polymer ?
#
loop_
_entity_poly.entity_id
_entity_poly.type
_entity_poly.pdbx_seq_one_letter_code
_entity_poly.pdbx_strand_id
1 'polypeptide(L)'
;MEDNKKFLITDAIVISIITLIAYMSAFAYELGYSNYFDIPREFISLNLVDIFKDIFSLSIVPFILYTMFVVVSLFYNAEDFFKKRLFMVAIILWLVLASPLILFIIAVGKVHDFTNFIPISFVFFFFPITLLLKRKNNNIVANFLHKFMGLTGLIIMFFIIYFPTVAYYLGNNIACGQEKFYIIEGQDSLVVLKIYGDKIITAPLANKNKIEGEIKVLNFNDGVDRVLKLEKVGPLTVTQ
;
A
#
# COMPACT_ATOMS: atom_id res chain seq x y z
N MET A 1 -10.52 38.25 8.58
CA MET A 1 -9.80 38.05 7.30
C MET A 1 -8.57 37.17 7.47
N GLU A 2 -7.82 37.30 8.56
CA GLU A 2 -6.60 36.51 8.82
C GLU A 2 -6.86 35.00 9.03
N ASP A 3 -7.98 34.63 9.67
CA ASP A 3 -8.35 33.23 9.91
C ASP A 3 -8.65 32.45 8.62
N ASN A 4 -9.33 33.08 7.64
CA ASN A 4 -9.59 32.45 6.33
C ASN A 4 -8.28 32.13 5.58
N LYS A 5 -7.24 32.95 5.74
CA LYS A 5 -5.95 32.73 5.08
C LYS A 5 -5.20 31.54 5.68
N LYS A 6 -5.24 31.36 7.00
CA LYS A 6 -4.65 30.20 7.69
C LYS A 6 -5.35 28.90 7.31
N PHE A 7 -6.68 28.94 7.16
CA PHE A 7 -7.48 27.80 6.72
C PHE A 7 -7.07 27.32 5.32
N LEU A 8 -7.03 28.22 4.34
CA LEU A 8 -6.67 27.88 2.95
C LEU A 8 -5.26 27.28 2.80
N ILE A 9 -4.27 27.79 3.57
CA ILE A 9 -2.90 27.27 3.54
C ILE A 9 -2.87 25.84 4.09
N THR A 10 -3.63 25.56 5.15
CA THR A 10 -3.67 24.24 5.78
C THR A 10 -4.26 23.21 4.83
N ASP A 11 -5.37 23.54 4.16
CA ASP A 11 -6.03 22.65 3.21
C ASP A 11 -5.14 22.34 2.00
N ALA A 12 -4.49 23.35 1.44
CA ALA A 12 -3.58 23.17 0.30
C ALA A 12 -2.39 22.24 0.66
N ILE A 13 -1.83 22.39 1.85
CA ILE A 13 -0.75 21.53 2.35
C ILE A 13 -1.24 20.09 2.51
N VAL A 14 -2.41 19.89 3.13
CA VAL A 14 -3.00 18.55 3.34
C VAL A 14 -3.23 17.84 2.01
N ILE A 15 -3.84 18.52 1.04
CA ILE A 15 -4.08 17.96 -0.31
C ILE A 15 -2.75 17.58 -0.98
N SER A 16 -1.74 18.42 -0.87
CA SER A 16 -0.41 18.17 -1.44
C SER A 16 0.26 16.94 -0.82
N ILE A 17 0.14 16.78 0.51
CA ILE A 17 0.67 15.62 1.24
C ILE A 17 -0.05 14.34 0.84
N ILE A 18 -1.38 14.37 0.76
CA ILE A 18 -2.17 13.21 0.33
C ILE A 18 -1.76 12.78 -1.08
N THR A 19 -1.61 13.75 -1.98
CA THR A 19 -1.16 13.51 -3.35
C THR A 19 0.23 12.88 -3.38
N LEU A 20 1.18 13.41 -2.60
CA LEU A 20 2.53 12.85 -2.47
C LEU A 20 2.50 11.38 -1.98
N ILE A 21 1.74 11.10 -0.91
CA ILE A 21 1.62 9.74 -0.36
C ILE A 21 1.06 8.78 -1.41
N ALA A 22 0.06 9.21 -2.18
CA ALA A 22 -0.55 8.41 -3.22
C ALA A 22 0.46 8.04 -4.32
N TYR A 23 1.19 9.02 -4.86
CA TYR A 23 2.22 8.76 -5.87
C TYR A 23 3.36 7.89 -5.33
N MET A 24 3.84 8.16 -4.11
CA MET A 24 4.89 7.34 -3.49
C MET A 24 4.43 5.91 -3.27
N SER A 25 3.16 5.70 -2.89
CA SER A 25 2.62 4.35 -2.67
C SER A 25 2.45 3.58 -3.97
N ALA A 26 1.91 4.20 -5.02
CA ALA A 26 1.81 3.58 -6.34
C ALA A 26 3.20 3.22 -6.90
N PHE A 27 4.17 4.12 -6.75
CA PHE A 27 5.56 3.83 -7.12
C PHE A 27 6.15 2.68 -6.32
N ALA A 28 5.98 2.68 -4.99
CA ALA A 28 6.50 1.64 -4.14
C ALA A 28 5.86 0.28 -4.45
N TYR A 29 4.56 0.24 -4.75
CA TYR A 29 3.86 -0.95 -5.21
C TYR A 29 4.48 -1.53 -6.48
N GLU A 30 4.63 -0.70 -7.53
CA GLU A 30 5.24 -1.15 -8.79
C GLU A 30 6.70 -1.54 -8.61
N LEU A 31 7.42 -0.86 -7.71
CA LEU A 31 8.79 -1.22 -7.35
C LEU A 31 8.85 -2.59 -6.68
N GLY A 32 7.92 -2.90 -5.76
CA GLY A 32 7.84 -4.20 -5.12
C GLY A 32 7.49 -5.32 -6.10
N TYR A 33 6.54 -5.07 -7.01
CA TYR A 33 6.19 -5.99 -8.09
C TYR A 33 7.37 -6.24 -9.02
N SER A 34 8.05 -5.17 -9.45
CA SER A 34 9.19 -5.21 -10.37
C SER A 34 10.41 -5.90 -9.76
N ASN A 35 10.66 -5.67 -8.46
CA ASN A 35 11.77 -6.28 -7.74
C ASN A 35 11.61 -7.80 -7.63
N TYR A 36 10.40 -8.34 -7.61
CA TYR A 36 10.17 -9.79 -7.60
C TYR A 36 10.62 -10.46 -8.92
N PHE A 37 10.42 -9.78 -10.05
CA PHE A 37 10.75 -10.28 -11.38
C PHE A 37 12.07 -9.73 -11.93
N ASP A 38 12.89 -9.08 -11.10
CA ASP A 38 14.13 -8.40 -11.49
C ASP A 38 13.95 -7.42 -12.67
N ILE A 39 12.79 -6.78 -12.78
CA ILE A 39 12.52 -5.77 -13.81
C ILE A 39 13.29 -4.48 -13.47
N PRO A 40 14.12 -3.94 -14.39
CA PRO A 40 14.84 -2.69 -14.17
C PRO A 40 13.91 -1.52 -13.84
N ARG A 41 14.31 -0.67 -12.89
CA ARG A 41 13.49 0.40 -12.32
C ARG A 41 13.15 1.49 -13.34
N GLU A 42 13.97 1.62 -14.38
CA GLU A 42 13.82 2.55 -15.49
C GLU A 42 12.60 2.24 -16.36
N PHE A 43 12.08 1.01 -16.31
CA PHE A 43 10.88 0.61 -17.04
C PHE A 43 9.57 0.89 -16.29
N ILE A 44 9.63 1.21 -15.00
CA ILE A 44 8.45 1.50 -14.20
C ILE A 44 7.80 2.78 -14.73
N SER A 45 6.57 2.67 -15.24
CA SER A 45 5.74 3.80 -15.60
C SER A 45 4.48 3.80 -14.76
N LEU A 46 4.14 4.92 -14.16
CA LEU A 46 2.90 5.07 -13.42
C LEU A 46 1.79 5.53 -14.36
N ASN A 47 0.76 4.71 -14.51
CA ASN A 47 -0.48 5.12 -15.14
C ASN A 47 -1.42 5.73 -14.08
N LEU A 48 -2.05 6.87 -14.40
CA LEU A 48 -3.04 7.49 -13.53
C LEU A 48 -4.18 6.53 -13.17
N VAL A 49 -4.58 5.66 -14.11
CA VAL A 49 -5.64 4.66 -13.85
C VAL A 49 -5.24 3.69 -12.75
N ASP A 50 -3.99 3.21 -12.77
CA ASP A 50 -3.47 2.30 -11.75
C ASP A 50 -3.34 3.01 -10.41
N ILE A 51 -2.85 4.27 -10.41
CA ILE A 51 -2.80 5.12 -9.22
C ILE A 51 -4.19 5.27 -8.59
N PHE A 52 -5.23 5.57 -9.38
CA PHE A 52 -6.59 5.70 -8.85
C PHE A 52 -7.11 4.40 -8.26
N LYS A 53 -6.89 3.27 -8.95
CA LYS A 53 -7.28 1.95 -8.45
C LYS A 53 -6.61 1.63 -7.11
N ASP A 54 -5.32 1.93 -7.00
CA ASP A 54 -4.54 1.73 -5.78
C ASP A 54 -5.03 2.65 -4.66
N ILE A 55 -5.24 3.94 -4.93
CA ILE A 55 -5.80 4.89 -3.95
C ILE A 55 -7.16 4.41 -3.46
N PHE A 56 -8.07 3.99 -4.35
CA PHE A 56 -9.39 3.49 -3.93
C PHE A 56 -9.26 2.26 -3.04
N SER A 57 -8.39 1.31 -3.38
CA SER A 57 -8.15 0.13 -2.55
C SER A 57 -7.55 0.46 -1.18
N LEU A 58 -6.61 1.41 -1.14
CA LEU A 58 -5.92 1.83 0.08
C LEU A 58 -6.77 2.76 0.95
N SER A 59 -7.68 3.55 0.36
CA SER A 59 -8.53 4.53 1.06
C SER A 59 -9.48 3.91 2.09
N ILE A 60 -9.75 2.61 1.95
CA ILE A 60 -10.53 1.82 2.89
C ILE A 60 -9.87 1.82 4.28
N VAL A 61 -8.54 1.71 4.36
CA VAL A 61 -7.81 1.65 5.63
C VAL A 61 -7.90 2.95 6.45
N PRO A 62 -7.56 4.14 5.92
CA PRO A 62 -7.72 5.38 6.66
C PRO A 62 -9.19 5.71 6.96
N PHE A 63 -10.14 5.29 6.13
CA PHE A 63 -11.56 5.42 6.45
C PHE A 63 -11.94 4.62 7.72
N ILE A 64 -11.40 3.40 7.87
CA ILE A 64 -11.60 2.59 9.09
C ILE A 64 -10.91 3.20 10.30
N LEU A 65 -9.68 3.71 10.13
CA LEU A 65 -8.96 4.37 11.23
C LEU A 65 -9.65 5.67 11.66
N TYR A 66 -10.19 6.43 10.71
CA TYR A 66 -10.96 7.64 10.98
C TYR A 66 -12.25 7.32 11.73
N THR A 67 -13.02 6.33 11.29
CA THR A 67 -14.23 5.90 12.00
C THR A 67 -13.89 5.42 13.41
N MET A 68 -12.78 4.68 13.58
CA MET A 68 -12.27 4.29 14.91
C MET A 68 -11.92 5.51 15.78
N PHE A 69 -11.22 6.51 15.22
CA PHE A 69 -10.89 7.73 15.93
C PHE A 69 -12.14 8.51 16.34
N VAL A 70 -13.11 8.68 15.44
CA VAL A 70 -14.39 9.34 15.73
C VAL A 70 -15.10 8.63 16.87
N VAL A 71 -15.20 7.30 16.81
CA VAL A 71 -15.75 6.46 17.89
C VAL A 71 -15.03 6.78 19.20
N VAL A 72 -13.71 6.61 19.28
CA VAL A 72 -12.92 6.88 20.50
C VAL A 72 -13.09 8.31 21.02
N SER A 73 -13.10 9.31 20.14
CA SER A 73 -13.21 10.73 20.51
C SER A 73 -14.57 11.09 21.10
N LEU A 74 -15.67 10.54 20.55
CA LEU A 74 -17.01 10.69 21.10
C LEU A 74 -17.11 10.09 22.51
N PHE A 75 -16.28 9.09 22.83
CA PHE A 75 -16.24 8.45 24.14
C PHE A 75 -15.30 9.11 25.14
N TYR A 76 -14.22 9.77 24.73
CA TYR A 76 -13.35 10.51 25.67
C TYR A 76 -14.14 11.60 26.43
N ASN A 77 -15.20 12.14 25.82
CA ASN A 77 -16.06 13.17 26.39
C ASN A 77 -17.37 12.62 27.02
N ALA A 78 -17.47 11.31 27.25
CA ALA A 78 -18.67 10.65 27.73
C ALA A 78 -18.63 10.35 29.25
N GLU A 79 -19.33 11.14 30.07
CA GLU A 79 -19.38 10.94 31.53
C GLU A 79 -20.34 9.81 31.99
N ASP A 80 -21.33 9.42 31.19
CA ASP A 80 -22.44 8.55 31.62
C ASP A 80 -22.27 7.03 31.39
N PHE A 81 -22.85 6.24 32.31
CA PHE A 81 -22.85 4.76 32.29
C PHE A 81 -23.49 4.17 31.01
N PHE A 82 -24.55 4.79 30.48
CA PHE A 82 -25.21 4.33 29.26
C PHE A 82 -24.30 4.40 28.03
N LYS A 83 -23.37 5.37 28.01
CA LYS A 83 -22.38 5.53 26.92
C LYS A 83 -21.34 4.41 26.94
N LYS A 84 -20.99 3.85 28.11
CA LYS A 84 -20.08 2.69 28.24
C LYS A 84 -20.66 1.39 27.66
N ARG A 85 -21.98 1.17 27.78
CA ARG A 85 -22.64 -0.01 27.19
C ARG A 85 -22.75 0.11 25.68
N LEU A 86 -23.08 1.31 25.18
CA LEU A 86 -23.09 1.60 23.75
C LEU A 86 -21.68 1.49 23.13
N PHE A 87 -20.63 1.88 23.87
CA PHE A 87 -19.23 1.70 23.50
C PHE A 87 -18.84 0.24 23.30
N MET A 88 -19.23 -0.64 24.22
CA MET A 88 -18.94 -2.07 24.11
C MET A 88 -19.60 -2.66 22.87
N VAL A 89 -20.84 -2.25 22.59
CA VAL A 89 -21.56 -2.64 21.37
C VAL A 89 -20.89 -2.05 20.11
N ALA A 90 -20.44 -0.80 20.12
CA ALA A 90 -19.75 -0.15 19.01
C ALA A 90 -18.38 -0.76 18.72
N ILE A 91 -17.61 -1.14 19.74
CA ILE A 91 -16.35 -1.88 19.58
C ILE A 91 -16.59 -3.28 19.04
N ILE A 92 -17.62 -3.99 19.54
CA ILE A 92 -17.96 -5.31 19.03
C ILE A 92 -18.39 -5.20 17.56
N LEU A 93 -19.26 -4.24 17.22
CA LEU A 93 -19.63 -3.94 15.83
C LEU A 93 -18.43 -3.57 14.98
N TRP A 94 -17.50 -2.74 15.49
CA TRP A 94 -16.29 -2.35 14.76
C TRP A 94 -15.35 -3.54 14.55
N LEU A 95 -15.11 -4.37 15.56
CA LEU A 95 -14.31 -5.60 15.42
C LEU A 95 -14.96 -6.56 14.42
N VAL A 96 -16.29 -6.68 14.43
CA VAL A 96 -17.07 -7.49 13.47
C VAL A 96 -17.02 -6.91 12.05
N LEU A 97 -16.94 -5.57 11.89
CA LEU A 97 -16.81 -4.91 10.59
C LEU A 97 -15.37 -4.85 10.07
N ALA A 98 -14.38 -4.77 10.96
CA ALA A 98 -12.96 -4.78 10.63
C ALA A 98 -12.42 -6.21 10.40
N SER A 99 -13.01 -7.23 11.04
CA SER A 99 -12.61 -8.63 10.87
C SER A 99 -12.71 -9.16 9.44
N PRO A 100 -13.78 -8.93 8.66
CA PRO A 100 -13.80 -9.36 7.25
C PRO A 100 -12.76 -8.63 6.41
N LEU A 101 -12.27 -7.46 6.83
CA LEU A 101 -11.22 -6.71 6.14
C LEU A 101 -9.82 -7.26 6.45
N ILE A 102 -9.58 -7.60 7.72
CA ILE A 102 -8.37 -8.34 8.13
C ILE A 102 -8.35 -9.70 7.42
N LEU A 103 -9.49 -10.41 7.38
CA LEU A 103 -9.63 -11.66 6.65
C LEU A 103 -9.51 -11.47 5.14
N PHE A 104 -9.95 -10.35 4.57
CA PHE A 104 -9.77 -10.02 3.16
C PHE A 104 -8.29 -9.79 2.83
N ILE A 105 -7.55 -9.06 3.69
CA ILE A 105 -6.10 -8.88 3.55
C ILE A 105 -5.39 -10.25 3.63
N ILE A 106 -5.80 -11.12 4.55
CA ILE A 106 -5.27 -12.48 4.72
C ILE A 106 -5.70 -13.42 3.58
N ALA A 107 -6.88 -13.24 2.99
CA ALA A 107 -7.42 -14.11 1.94
C ALA A 107 -6.93 -13.74 0.53
N VAL A 108 -6.79 -12.45 0.26
CA VAL A 108 -6.22 -11.93 -1.00
C VAL A 108 -4.73 -12.21 -1.04
N GLY A 109 -4.06 -12.09 0.09
CA GLY A 109 -2.66 -12.45 0.21
C GLY A 109 -2.51 -13.90 0.63
N LYS A 110 -2.21 -14.81 -0.30
CA LYS A 110 -1.51 -16.07 0.01
C LYS A 110 -0.09 -15.73 0.53
N VAL A 111 0.02 -14.92 1.59
CA VAL A 111 1.24 -14.25 1.99
C VAL A 111 2.04 -15.19 2.88
N HIS A 112 3.01 -15.89 2.30
CA HIS A 112 3.97 -16.65 3.08
C HIS A 112 4.86 -15.75 3.98
N ASP A 113 4.94 -14.44 3.69
CA ASP A 113 5.81 -13.47 4.38
C ASP A 113 5.09 -12.45 5.29
N PHE A 114 3.83 -12.69 5.68
CA PHE A 114 3.07 -11.73 6.52
C PHE A 114 3.68 -11.56 7.92
N THR A 115 4.53 -12.49 8.36
CA THR A 115 5.27 -12.44 9.61
C THR A 115 6.17 -11.22 9.73
N ASN A 116 6.69 -10.69 8.61
CA ASN A 116 7.50 -9.46 8.59
C ASN A 116 6.64 -8.18 8.71
N PHE A 117 5.35 -8.26 8.41
CA PHE A 117 4.43 -7.12 8.43
C PHE A 117 3.91 -6.78 9.84
N ILE A 118 3.73 -7.82 10.66
CA ILE A 118 3.20 -7.71 12.03
C ILE A 118 4.07 -6.80 12.92
N PRO A 119 5.40 -6.97 13.04
CA PRO A 119 6.21 -6.13 13.93
C PRO A 119 6.26 -4.67 13.48
N ILE A 120 6.30 -4.42 12.16
CA ILE A 120 6.29 -3.06 11.60
C ILE A 120 4.97 -2.36 11.96
N SER A 121 3.83 -2.98 11.65
CA SER A 121 2.52 -2.42 12.00
C SER A 121 2.32 -2.28 13.50
N PHE A 122 2.88 -3.17 14.32
CA PHE A 122 2.80 -3.11 15.77
C PHE A 122 3.60 -1.94 16.36
N VAL A 123 4.86 -1.76 15.94
CA VAL A 123 5.68 -0.60 16.33
C VAL A 123 4.96 0.70 15.96
N PHE A 124 4.39 0.73 14.77
CA PHE A 124 3.70 1.89 14.23
C PHE A 124 2.34 2.17 14.89
N PHE A 125 1.59 1.15 15.30
CA PHE A 125 0.32 1.32 16.02
C PHE A 125 0.53 1.82 17.45
N PHE A 126 1.54 1.29 18.16
CA PHE A 126 1.78 1.65 19.56
C PHE A 126 2.60 2.93 19.74
N PHE A 127 3.40 3.35 18.76
CA PHE A 127 4.24 4.54 18.88
C PHE A 127 3.45 5.84 19.18
N PRO A 128 2.35 6.19 18.47
CA PRO A 128 1.53 7.36 18.80
C PRO A 128 0.88 7.24 20.18
N ILE A 129 0.44 6.04 20.55
CA ILE A 129 -0.16 5.77 21.86
C ILE A 129 0.88 6.01 22.97
N THR A 130 2.13 5.56 22.78
CA THR A 130 3.20 5.83 23.76
C THR A 130 3.54 7.32 23.89
N LEU A 131 3.43 8.09 22.81
CA LEU A 131 3.61 9.55 22.84
C LEU A 131 2.45 10.25 23.55
N LEU A 132 1.20 9.81 23.32
CA LEU A 132 0.00 10.35 23.97
C LEU A 132 -0.05 10.03 25.47
N LEU A 133 0.38 8.84 25.87
CA LEU A 133 0.37 8.38 27.27
C LEU A 133 1.50 9.00 28.11
N LYS A 134 2.56 9.56 27.50
CA LYS A 134 3.73 10.10 28.23
C LYS A 134 3.69 11.62 28.46
N ARG A 135 2.53 12.20 28.75
CA ARG A 135 2.42 13.64 29.09
C ARG A 135 3.11 14.04 30.42
N LYS A 136 3.69 13.09 31.19
CA LYS A 136 4.34 13.36 32.49
C LYS A 136 5.84 13.02 32.58
N ASN A 137 6.48 12.48 31.53
CA ASN A 137 7.87 12.02 31.63
C ASN A 137 8.81 12.76 30.65
N ASN A 138 9.98 13.19 31.15
CA ASN A 138 10.93 14.11 30.53
C ASN A 138 11.80 13.46 29.42
N ASN A 139 11.17 12.71 28.50
CA ASN A 139 11.88 12.06 27.41
C ASN A 139 12.41 13.08 26.39
N ILE A 140 13.73 13.25 26.34
CA ILE A 140 14.45 14.22 25.49
C ILE A 140 14.07 14.07 24.00
N VAL A 141 13.99 12.83 23.50
CA VAL A 141 13.66 12.54 22.09
C VAL A 141 12.22 12.97 21.76
N ALA A 142 11.27 12.72 22.66
CA ALA A 142 9.87 13.11 22.46
C ALA A 142 9.72 14.65 22.46
N ASN A 143 10.42 15.34 23.36
CA ASN A 143 10.42 16.80 23.41
C ASN A 143 11.11 17.41 22.18
N PHE A 144 12.19 16.80 21.68
CA PHE A 144 12.84 17.24 20.44
C PHE A 144 11.93 17.09 19.22
N LEU A 145 11.33 15.92 19.03
CA LEU A 145 10.40 15.65 17.92
C LEU A 145 9.15 16.53 17.99
N HIS A 146 8.57 16.70 19.18
CA HIS A 146 7.41 17.56 19.37
C HIS A 146 7.76 19.04 19.12
N LYS A 147 8.96 19.49 19.52
CA LYS A 147 9.44 20.85 19.26
C LYS A 147 9.71 21.11 17.78
N PHE A 148 10.10 20.09 17.02
CA PHE A 148 10.45 20.23 15.61
C PHE A 148 9.23 20.12 14.66
N MET A 149 8.26 19.24 14.96
CA MET A 149 7.17 18.93 14.01
C MET A 149 5.76 18.89 14.63
N GLY A 150 5.64 18.92 15.96
CA GLY A 150 4.37 18.70 16.66
C GLY A 150 3.78 17.30 16.41
N LEU A 151 2.65 17.01 17.05
CA LEU A 151 1.95 15.73 16.88
C LEU A 151 1.46 15.52 15.43
N THR A 152 0.92 16.57 14.81
CA THR A 152 0.43 16.53 13.42
C THR A 152 1.54 16.17 12.44
N GLY A 153 2.73 16.78 12.56
CA GLY A 153 3.86 16.49 11.67
C GLY A 153 4.39 15.07 11.84
N LEU A 154 4.38 14.53 13.06
CA LEU A 154 4.72 13.13 13.31
C LEU A 154 3.72 12.17 12.65
N ILE A 155 2.42 12.46 12.73
CA ILE A 155 1.37 11.67 12.06
C ILE A 155 1.54 11.72 10.54
N ILE A 156 1.86 12.88 9.97
CA ILE A 156 2.11 13.01 8.53
C ILE A 156 3.34 12.20 8.11
N MET A 157 4.46 12.35 8.82
CA MET A 157 5.68 11.60 8.54
C MET A 157 5.45 10.09 8.62
N PHE A 158 4.68 9.66 9.62
CA PHE A 158 4.24 8.28 9.76
C PHE A 158 3.55 7.78 8.49
N PHE A 159 2.56 8.51 7.98
CA PHE A 159 1.83 8.08 6.79
C PHE A 159 2.69 8.08 5.53
N ILE A 160 3.60 9.05 5.41
CA ILE A 160 4.58 9.12 4.30
C ILE A 160 5.49 7.90 4.26
N ILE A 161 5.88 7.34 5.42
CA ILE A 161 6.76 6.16 5.48
C ILE A 161 5.94 4.87 5.41
N TYR A 162 4.84 4.81 6.16
CA TYR A 162 4.05 3.60 6.32
C TYR A 162 3.39 3.16 5.00
N PHE A 163 2.62 4.04 4.35
CA PHE A 163 1.84 3.64 3.16
C PHE A 163 2.69 3.11 2.01
N PRO A 164 3.79 3.79 1.60
CA PRO A 164 4.68 3.25 0.57
C PRO A 164 5.32 1.92 0.97
N THR A 165 5.68 1.75 2.24
CA THR A 165 6.22 0.47 2.73
C THR A 165 5.20 -0.67 2.57
N VAL A 166 3.96 -0.44 3.00
CA VAL A 166 2.87 -1.42 2.84
C VAL A 166 2.64 -1.73 1.35
N ALA A 167 2.60 -0.69 0.51
CA ALA A 167 2.37 -0.82 -0.92
C ALA A 167 3.47 -1.65 -1.60
N TYR A 168 4.74 -1.43 -1.25
CA TYR A 168 5.87 -2.23 -1.74
C TYR A 168 5.70 -3.73 -1.46
N TYR A 169 5.43 -4.09 -0.21
CA TYR A 169 5.23 -5.50 0.15
C TYR A 169 4.00 -6.09 -0.54
N LEU A 170 2.94 -5.30 -0.70
CA LEU A 170 1.74 -5.74 -1.41
C LEU A 170 2.04 -6.07 -2.88
N GLY A 171 2.78 -5.20 -3.57
CA GLY A 171 3.20 -5.42 -4.96
C GLY A 171 4.06 -6.68 -5.13
N ASN A 172 5.03 -6.88 -4.24
CA ASN A 172 5.88 -8.07 -4.22
C ASN A 172 5.08 -9.36 -3.97
N ASN A 173 4.14 -9.32 -3.02
CA ASN A 173 3.30 -10.48 -2.71
C ASN A 173 2.34 -10.83 -3.86
N ILE A 174 1.79 -9.83 -4.55
CA ILE A 174 0.94 -10.05 -5.71
C ILE A 174 1.74 -10.66 -6.85
N ALA A 175 2.96 -10.17 -7.13
CA ALA A 175 3.86 -10.75 -8.11
C ALA A 175 4.16 -12.23 -7.82
N CYS A 176 4.51 -12.53 -6.57
CA CYS A 176 4.81 -13.88 -6.11
C CYS A 176 3.60 -14.83 -6.19
N GLY A 177 2.41 -14.34 -5.85
CA GLY A 177 1.18 -15.14 -5.84
C GLY A 177 0.47 -15.25 -7.19
N GLN A 178 0.92 -14.54 -8.23
CA GLN A 178 0.20 -14.47 -9.50
C GLN A 178 0.29 -15.81 -10.25
N GLU A 179 -0.86 -16.44 -10.51
CA GLU A 179 -0.93 -17.75 -11.17
C GLU A 179 -1.20 -17.66 -12.68
N LYS A 180 -1.76 -16.54 -13.16
CA LYS A 180 -2.19 -16.37 -14.55
C LYS A 180 -1.40 -15.24 -15.20
N PHE A 181 -0.88 -15.52 -16.39
CA PHE A 181 -0.12 -14.55 -17.19
C PHE A 181 -0.53 -14.64 -18.64
N TYR A 182 -0.34 -13.55 -19.38
CA TYR A 182 -0.47 -13.58 -20.83
C TYR A 182 0.81 -14.15 -21.44
N ILE A 183 0.66 -15.00 -22.45
CA ILE A 183 1.75 -15.55 -23.23
C ILE A 183 1.62 -15.04 -24.67
N ILE A 184 2.76 -14.67 -25.26
CA ILE A 184 2.87 -14.34 -26.67
C ILE A 184 3.33 -15.61 -27.40
N GLU A 185 2.50 -16.15 -28.29
CA GLU A 185 2.84 -17.35 -29.07
C GLU A 185 3.90 -17.01 -30.13
N GLY A 186 4.96 -17.82 -30.24
CA GLY A 186 6.11 -17.56 -31.11
C GLY A 186 7.25 -18.59 -30.93
N GLN A 187 8.45 -18.27 -31.44
CA GLN A 187 9.61 -19.17 -31.43
C GLN A 187 10.26 -19.29 -30.02
N ASP A 188 10.05 -18.28 -29.18
CA ASP A 188 10.37 -18.28 -27.75
C ASP A 188 9.08 -17.96 -27.00
N SER A 189 8.52 -18.88 -26.21
CA SER A 189 7.30 -18.60 -25.42
C SER A 189 7.59 -17.47 -24.42
N LEU A 190 7.17 -16.25 -24.75
CA LEU A 190 7.36 -15.07 -23.91
C LEU A 190 6.17 -14.90 -22.96
N VAL A 191 6.45 -14.83 -21.67
CA VAL A 191 5.43 -14.47 -20.68
C VAL A 191 5.43 -12.97 -20.45
N VAL A 192 4.24 -12.37 -20.49
CA VAL A 192 4.04 -10.97 -20.18
C VAL A 192 3.98 -10.80 -18.68
N LEU A 193 5.01 -10.13 -18.14
CA LEU A 193 5.10 -9.82 -16.72
C LEU A 193 4.28 -8.57 -16.39
N LYS A 194 4.41 -7.53 -17.21
CA LYS A 194 3.73 -6.26 -16.98
C LYS A 194 3.53 -5.50 -18.29
N ILE A 195 2.49 -4.67 -18.31
CA ILE A 195 2.22 -3.76 -19.41
C ILE A 195 2.27 -2.33 -18.85
N TYR A 196 3.10 -1.49 -19.47
CA TYR A 196 3.38 -0.11 -19.09
C TYR A 196 3.08 0.80 -20.28
N GLY A 197 1.82 1.24 -20.39
CA GLY A 197 1.38 2.05 -21.54
C GLY A 197 1.54 1.29 -22.86
N ASP A 198 2.46 1.74 -23.72
CA ASP A 198 2.80 1.13 -25.00
C ASP A 198 3.86 0.03 -24.90
N LYS A 199 4.47 -0.17 -23.73
CA LYS A 199 5.54 -1.16 -23.51
C LYS A 199 4.99 -2.43 -22.86
N ILE A 200 5.43 -3.58 -23.36
CA ILE A 200 5.17 -4.89 -22.79
C ILE A 200 6.49 -5.42 -22.24
N ILE A 201 6.54 -5.61 -20.94
CA ILE A 201 7.67 -6.24 -20.27
C ILE A 201 7.44 -7.73 -20.27
N THR A 202 8.35 -8.45 -20.94
CA THR A 202 8.27 -9.89 -21.12
C THR A 202 9.54 -10.57 -20.64
N ALA A 203 9.43 -11.84 -20.29
CA ALA A 203 10.57 -12.71 -20.04
C ALA A 203 10.37 -14.04 -20.78
N PRO A 204 11.43 -14.70 -21.25
CA PRO A 204 11.33 -16.02 -21.84
C PRO A 204 11.05 -17.06 -20.75
N LEU A 205 10.19 -18.01 -21.08
CA LEU A 205 9.81 -19.10 -20.19
C LEU A 205 10.81 -20.26 -20.34
N ALA A 206 11.73 -20.42 -19.39
CA ALA A 206 12.68 -21.54 -19.38
C ALA A 206 11.98 -22.89 -19.11
N ASN A 207 10.99 -22.88 -18.22
CA ASN A 207 10.18 -24.05 -17.88
C ASN A 207 8.81 -23.56 -17.38
N LYS A 208 7.83 -24.46 -17.21
CA LYS A 208 6.42 -24.16 -16.94
C LYS A 208 6.18 -23.03 -15.91
N ASN A 209 7.00 -22.95 -14.86
CA ASN A 209 6.88 -21.96 -13.79
C ASN A 209 8.19 -21.16 -13.54
N LYS A 210 9.15 -21.20 -14.48
CA LYS A 210 10.45 -20.55 -14.34
C LYS A 210 10.70 -19.63 -15.51
N ILE A 211 11.07 -18.40 -15.21
CA ILE A 211 11.52 -17.43 -16.20
C ILE A 211 13.04 -17.27 -16.10
N GLU A 212 13.66 -16.96 -17.23
CA GLU A 212 15.06 -16.54 -17.27
C GLU A 212 15.16 -15.08 -16.80
N GLY A 213 16.31 -14.67 -16.27
CA GLY A 213 16.56 -13.28 -15.86
C GLY A 213 16.65 -12.27 -17.02
N GLU A 214 16.41 -12.71 -18.26
CA GLU A 214 16.40 -11.84 -19.43
C GLU A 214 15.05 -11.12 -19.58
N ILE A 215 15.07 -9.80 -19.47
CA ILE A 215 13.89 -8.95 -19.71
C ILE A 215 13.90 -8.46 -21.16
N LYS A 216 12.86 -8.83 -21.90
CA LYS A 216 12.60 -8.32 -23.27
C LYS A 216 11.47 -7.29 -23.22
N VAL A 217 11.73 -6.12 -23.79
CA VAL A 217 10.74 -5.04 -23.89
C VAL A 217 10.21 -4.98 -25.32
N LEU A 218 8.91 -5.16 -25.48
CA LEU A 218 8.21 -5.04 -26.76
C LEU A 218 7.37 -3.76 -26.77
N ASN A 219 7.13 -3.18 -27.94
CA ASN A 219 6.25 -2.03 -28.10
C ASN A 219 4.98 -2.45 -28.85
N PHE A 220 3.80 -2.07 -28.37
CA PHE A 220 2.53 -2.31 -29.05
C PHE A 220 2.42 -1.59 -30.41
N ASN A 221 3.12 -0.48 -30.58
CA ASN A 221 3.02 0.38 -31.76
C ASN A 221 3.99 0.02 -32.89
N ASP A 222 4.67 -1.12 -32.81
CA ASP A 222 5.62 -1.55 -33.85
C ASP A 222 4.96 -2.19 -35.09
N GLY A 223 3.62 -2.26 -35.10
CA GLY A 223 2.84 -2.77 -36.24
C GLY A 223 2.84 -4.29 -36.36
N VAL A 224 3.38 -5.00 -35.36
CA VAL A 224 3.32 -6.47 -35.30
C VAL A 224 2.16 -6.90 -34.42
N ASP A 225 1.16 -7.52 -35.04
CA ASP A 225 0.04 -8.13 -34.33
C ASP A 225 0.53 -9.28 -33.44
N ARG A 226 0.23 -9.19 -32.15
CA ARG A 226 0.59 -10.19 -31.15
C ARG A 226 -0.67 -10.73 -30.50
N VAL A 227 -0.84 -12.05 -30.56
CA VAL A 227 -1.95 -12.72 -29.86
C VAL A 227 -1.53 -12.96 -28.42
N LEU A 228 -2.25 -12.33 -27.48
CA LEU A 228 -2.07 -12.53 -26.05
C LEU A 228 -3.02 -13.61 -25.56
N LYS A 229 -2.47 -14.74 -25.11
CA LYS A 229 -3.26 -15.84 -24.56
C LYS A 229 -3.08 -15.93 -23.05
N LEU A 230 -4.17 -15.86 -22.31
CA LEU A 230 -4.14 -15.97 -20.85
C LEU A 230 -4.00 -17.44 -20.44
N GLU A 231 -2.87 -17.81 -19.84
CA GLU A 231 -2.60 -19.17 -19.39
C GLU A 231 -2.21 -19.21 -17.91
N LYS A 232 -2.44 -20.38 -17.28
CA LYS A 232 -2.07 -20.64 -15.88
C LYS A 232 -0.65 -21.24 -15.81
N VAL A 233 0.35 -20.36 -15.79
CA VAL A 233 1.78 -20.72 -15.73
C VAL A 233 2.45 -20.34 -14.41
N GLY A 234 1.78 -19.60 -13.54
CA GLY A 234 2.32 -19.20 -12.25
C GLY A 234 2.03 -20.17 -11.09
N PRO A 235 2.56 -19.89 -9.89
CA PRO A 235 3.45 -18.77 -9.58
C PRO A 235 4.82 -18.91 -10.28
N LEU A 236 5.31 -17.82 -10.86
CA LEU A 236 6.57 -17.80 -11.60
C LEU A 236 7.74 -17.54 -10.64
N THR A 237 8.89 -18.16 -10.92
CA THR A 237 10.12 -17.96 -10.17
C THR A 237 11.24 -17.55 -11.11
N VAL A 238 12.05 -16.57 -10.70
CA VAL A 238 13.21 -16.11 -11.46
C VAL A 238 14.36 -17.09 -11.24
N THR A 239 14.96 -17.56 -12.33
CA THR A 239 16.18 -18.38 -12.27
C THR A 239 17.37 -17.44 -12.35
N GLN A 240 18.13 -17.34 -11.25
CA GLN A 240 19.41 -16.62 -11.21
C GLN A 240 20.53 -17.43 -11.88
#